data_AF-D2QLC5-F1
#
_entry.id   AF-D2QLC5-F1
#
_cell.length_a   1.000
_cell.length_b   1.000
_cell.length_c   1.000
_cell.angle_alpha   90.00
_cell.angle_beta   90.00
_cell.angle_gamma   90.00
#
_symmetry.space_group_name_H-M   'P 1'
#
loop_
_entity.id
_entity.type
_entity.pdbx_description
1 polymer ?
#
loop_
_entity_poly.entity_id
_entity_poly.type
_entity_poly.pdbx_seq_one_letter_code
_entity_poly.pdbx_strand_id
1 'polypeptide(L)'
;MRTSDEFATTIRPLVRMRQSLIEDGADYIRRIQKTLRLINVRLDATLTDSTSVSGLAIIKAICEGEEDGAILAALVDKHCKKTPAELTQLLTGNWTPSIRLQVQSSYRLYQAVQAEMTRLDAELDRLFTEHTQHLPRAEATKKKPRKHRNAPKVAVEQYARQMLGVNLHEIPGFGRTAILTLMSEVGESIHRFNSAKAFAKWLGFTPNNKASGGKLLSRKTLKNKSNLPNTFRQVANSIGNMKDSNPLVNFFRRVAFKSSRKKAITATARKLAVLVYTMLKRGEAYQPEKLERDQEQVKVMQIRKIKKNLHKFGISIQDLGWTVDFQTA
;
A
#
# COMPACT_ATOMS: atom_id res chain seq x y z
N MET A 1 -16.44 -26.69 -5.85
CA MET A 1 -15.10 -27.10 -6.34
C MET A 1 -14.22 -25.88 -6.49
N ARG A 2 -13.08 -25.83 -5.78
CA ARG A 2 -12.02 -24.85 -6.02
C ARG A 2 -11.22 -25.38 -7.21
N THR A 3 -11.43 -24.88 -8.41
CA THR A 3 -10.34 -24.85 -9.40
C THR A 3 -9.33 -23.86 -8.84
N SER A 4 -8.45 -24.35 -7.96
CA SER A 4 -7.31 -23.56 -7.53
C SER A 4 -6.43 -23.41 -8.76
N ASP A 5 -6.34 -22.19 -9.24
CA ASP A 5 -5.25 -21.75 -10.10
C ASP A 5 -3.93 -22.32 -9.51
N GLU A 6 -3.38 -23.31 -10.22
CA GLU A 6 -2.23 -24.10 -9.81
C GLU A 6 -1.01 -23.18 -9.67
N PHE A 7 -0.83 -22.32 -10.66
CA PHE A 7 0.21 -21.30 -10.67
C PHE A 7 0.11 -20.36 -9.46
N ALA A 8 -1.09 -19.80 -9.20
CA ALA A 8 -1.30 -18.95 -8.04
C ALA A 8 -1.01 -19.68 -6.72
N THR A 9 -1.21 -21.00 -6.67
CA THR A 9 -0.92 -21.82 -5.48
C THR A 9 0.58 -22.03 -5.28
N THR A 10 1.34 -22.18 -6.36
CA THR A 10 2.80 -22.27 -6.38
C THR A 10 3.49 -20.97 -5.94
N ILE A 11 3.08 -19.83 -6.48
CA ILE A 11 3.76 -18.55 -6.19
C ILE A 11 3.37 -17.94 -4.83
N ARG A 12 2.18 -18.26 -4.29
CA ARG A 12 1.67 -17.69 -3.03
C ARG A 12 2.59 -17.87 -1.82
N PRO A 13 3.14 -19.06 -1.51
CA PRO A 13 4.10 -19.19 -0.40
C PRO A 13 5.34 -18.32 -0.62
N LEU A 14 5.86 -18.23 -1.85
CA LEU A 14 7.03 -17.41 -2.18
C LEU A 14 6.77 -15.92 -1.98
N VAL A 15 5.63 -15.41 -2.46
CA VAL A 15 5.23 -14.00 -2.30
C VAL A 15 5.01 -13.66 -0.82
N ARG A 16 4.42 -14.59 -0.04
CA ARG A 16 4.25 -14.40 1.41
C ARG A 16 5.59 -14.43 2.15
N MET A 17 6.48 -15.37 1.81
CA MET A 17 7.83 -15.44 2.38
C MET A 17 8.61 -14.16 2.09
N ARG A 18 8.54 -13.64 0.85
CA ARG A 18 9.13 -12.35 0.48
C ARG A 18 8.62 -11.21 1.39
N GLN A 19 7.32 -11.18 1.68
CA GLN A 19 6.74 -10.18 2.58
C GLN A 19 7.28 -10.32 4.02
N SER A 20 7.41 -11.54 4.53
CA SER A 20 8.04 -11.80 5.84
C SER A 20 9.50 -11.33 5.87
N LEU A 21 10.29 -11.62 4.84
CA LEU A 21 11.68 -11.15 4.74
C LEU A 21 11.78 -9.62 4.73
N ILE A 22 10.83 -8.90 4.13
CA ILE A 22 10.79 -7.43 4.20
C ILE A 22 10.61 -6.96 5.64
N GLU A 23 9.74 -7.63 6.40
CA GLU A 23 9.47 -7.32 7.80
C GLU A 23 10.68 -7.62 8.68
N ASP A 24 11.30 -8.79 8.50
CA ASP A 24 12.53 -9.22 9.18
C ASP A 24 13.69 -8.23 8.91
N GLY A 25 13.89 -7.85 7.65
CA GLY A 25 14.90 -6.86 7.26
C GLY A 25 14.67 -5.51 7.94
N ALA A 26 13.41 -5.08 8.04
CA ALA A 26 13.08 -3.86 8.77
C ALA A 26 13.31 -3.98 10.28
N ASP A 27 13.11 -5.17 10.86
CA ASP A 27 13.42 -5.44 12.27
C ASP A 27 14.92 -5.39 12.56
N TYR A 28 15.76 -5.95 11.70
CA TYR A 28 17.22 -5.86 11.87
C TYR A 28 17.72 -4.42 11.83
N ILE A 29 17.17 -3.58 10.95
CA ILE A 29 17.49 -2.14 10.92
C ILE A 29 17.02 -1.44 12.20
N ARG A 30 15.82 -1.75 12.70
CA ARG A 30 15.33 -1.22 13.99
C ARG A 30 16.25 -1.62 15.15
N ARG A 31 16.75 -2.86 15.16
CA ARG A 31 17.71 -3.33 16.16
C ARG A 31 19.01 -2.53 16.10
N ILE A 32 19.58 -2.34 14.90
CA ILE A 32 20.78 -1.49 14.71
C ILE A 32 20.55 -0.09 15.27
N GLN A 33 19.45 0.58 14.87
CA GLN A 33 19.12 1.91 15.36
C GLN A 33 18.96 1.96 16.89
N LYS A 34 18.33 0.93 17.48
CA LYS A 34 18.16 0.83 18.94
C LYS A 34 19.52 0.68 19.63
N THR A 35 20.40 -0.17 19.11
CA THR A 35 21.74 -0.39 19.65
C THR A 35 22.60 0.87 19.55
N LEU A 36 22.60 1.56 18.40
CA LEU A 36 23.34 2.82 18.21
C LEU A 36 22.85 3.93 19.16
N ARG A 37 21.54 3.99 19.43
CA ARG A 37 20.98 4.97 20.37
C ARG A 37 21.53 4.80 21.80
N LEU A 38 21.88 3.59 22.22
CA LEU A 38 22.42 3.33 23.57
C LEU A 38 23.79 4.01 23.78
N ILE A 39 24.54 4.24 22.72
CA ILE A 39 25.85 4.89 22.75
C ILE A 39 25.82 6.34 22.27
N ASN A 40 24.63 6.94 22.18
CA ASN A 40 24.37 8.29 21.68
C ASN A 40 24.60 8.51 20.17
N VAL A 41 24.75 7.45 19.38
CA VAL A 41 24.81 7.54 17.91
C VAL A 41 23.39 7.58 17.34
N ARG A 42 23.02 8.68 16.68
CA ARG A 42 21.64 9.00 16.26
C ARG A 42 21.45 8.95 14.75
N LEU A 43 21.63 7.78 14.16
CA LEU A 43 21.40 7.56 12.71
C LEU A 43 19.97 7.93 12.25
N ASP A 44 18.98 7.78 13.13
CA ASP A 44 17.58 8.16 12.90
C ASP A 44 17.36 9.67 12.84
N ALA A 45 18.19 10.44 13.54
CA ALA A 45 18.17 11.89 13.48
C ALA A 45 18.99 12.39 12.29
N THR A 46 20.13 11.75 11.97
CA THR A 46 21.03 12.09 10.88
C THR A 46 20.33 12.00 9.52
N LEU A 47 19.69 10.87 9.22
CA LEU A 47 19.13 10.57 7.90
C LEU A 47 17.62 10.36 7.96
N THR A 48 16.91 10.80 6.91
CA THR A 48 15.47 10.49 6.76
C THR A 48 15.23 8.99 6.58
N ASP A 49 16.17 8.28 5.95
CA ASP A 49 16.14 6.84 5.76
C ASP A 49 17.48 6.20 6.10
N SER A 50 17.53 5.41 7.16
CA SER A 50 18.73 4.67 7.59
C SER A 50 19.11 3.51 6.65
N THR A 51 18.24 3.13 5.72
CA THR A 51 18.50 2.14 4.67
C THR A 51 18.83 2.77 3.30
N SER A 52 19.03 4.09 3.27
CA SER A 52 19.56 4.78 2.10
C SER A 52 21.01 4.37 1.79
N VAL A 53 21.54 4.77 0.64
CA VAL A 53 22.94 4.52 0.26
C VAL A 53 23.91 5.03 1.34
N SER A 54 23.75 6.28 1.79
CA SER A 54 24.57 6.82 2.89
C SER A 54 24.34 6.09 4.22
N GLY A 55 23.10 5.73 4.54
CA GLY A 55 22.80 5.00 5.77
C GLY A 55 23.47 3.63 5.84
N LEU A 56 23.42 2.88 4.73
CA LEU A 56 24.08 1.59 4.61
C LEU A 56 25.62 1.74 4.57
N ALA A 57 26.15 2.78 3.93
CA ALA A 57 27.58 3.07 3.94
C ALA A 57 28.09 3.33 5.37
N ILE A 58 27.36 4.14 6.16
CA ILE A 58 27.67 4.39 7.57
C ILE A 58 27.62 3.11 8.39
N ILE A 59 26.54 2.32 8.27
CA ILE A 59 26.40 1.05 9.01
C ILE A 59 27.54 0.09 8.64
N LYS A 60 27.90 0.03 7.35
CA LYS A 60 29.01 -0.79 6.86
C LYS A 60 30.35 -0.33 7.46
N ALA A 61 30.65 0.97 7.45
CA ALA A 61 31.88 1.51 8.03
C ALA A 61 31.98 1.21 9.54
N ILE A 62 30.88 1.37 10.28
CA ILE A 62 30.81 0.99 11.70
C ILE A 62 31.11 -0.50 11.90
N CYS A 63 30.63 -1.35 10.99
CA CYS A 63 30.90 -2.79 11.03
C CYS A 63 32.37 -3.12 10.69
N GLU A 64 33.01 -2.32 9.85
CA GLU A 64 34.45 -2.43 9.52
C GLU A 64 35.35 -1.87 10.61
N GLY A 65 34.77 -1.13 11.56
CA GLY A 65 35.42 -0.68 12.79
C GLY A 65 35.61 0.83 12.90
N GLU A 66 35.02 1.59 11.99
CA GLU A 66 35.06 3.05 12.00
C GLU A 66 34.18 3.64 13.09
N GLU A 67 34.78 4.48 13.93
CA GLU A 67 34.16 5.06 15.12
C GLU A 67 34.18 6.59 15.12
N ASP A 68 35.00 7.20 14.26
CA ASP A 68 35.15 8.65 14.14
C ASP A 68 33.91 9.25 13.48
N GLY A 69 33.19 10.09 14.22
CA GLY A 69 32.01 10.79 13.75
C GLY A 69 32.27 11.66 12.52
N ALA A 70 33.48 12.21 12.34
CA ALA A 70 33.84 13.02 11.18
C ALA A 70 33.97 12.16 9.91
N ILE A 71 34.59 10.98 10.02
CA ILE A 71 34.68 10.00 8.93
C ILE A 71 33.29 9.51 8.55
N LEU A 72 32.46 9.15 9.54
CA LEU A 72 31.09 8.71 9.30
C LEU A 72 30.22 9.82 8.69
N ALA A 73 30.41 11.08 9.10
CA ALA A 73 29.72 12.23 8.53
C ALA A 73 30.09 12.47 7.06
N ALA A 74 31.34 12.21 6.67
CA ALA A 74 31.81 12.35 5.29
C ALA A 74 31.14 11.34 4.32
N LEU A 75 30.60 10.23 4.81
CA LEU A 75 29.84 9.24 4.01
C LEU A 75 28.41 9.70 3.69
N VAL A 76 27.94 10.79 4.31
CA VAL A 76 26.62 11.36 4.06
C VAL A 76 26.63 12.12 2.74
N ASP A 77 25.62 11.87 1.91
CA ASP A 77 25.46 12.56 0.64
C ASP A 77 25.34 14.08 0.82
N LYS A 78 25.97 14.84 -0.09
CA LYS A 78 26.02 16.31 -0.09
C LYS A 78 24.65 17.00 -0.09
N HIS A 79 23.58 16.31 -0.48
CA HIS A 79 22.21 16.83 -0.46
C HIS A 79 21.56 16.76 0.93
N CYS A 80 22.26 16.25 1.95
CA CYS A 80 21.82 16.35 3.33
C CYS A 80 21.79 17.80 3.78
N LYS A 81 20.67 18.22 4.40
CA LYS A 81 20.48 19.61 4.88
C LYS A 81 21.28 19.95 6.13
N LYS A 82 21.79 18.94 6.85
CA LYS A 82 22.53 19.14 8.09
C LYS A 82 23.97 19.53 7.79
N THR A 83 24.52 20.40 8.63
CA THR A 83 25.92 20.81 8.49
C THR A 83 26.86 19.66 8.86
N PRO A 84 28.10 19.63 8.34
CA PRO A 84 29.08 18.60 8.72
C PRO A 84 29.30 18.52 10.23
N ALA A 85 29.31 19.66 10.94
CA ALA A 85 29.46 19.70 12.40
C ALA A 85 28.29 19.01 13.12
N GLU A 86 27.04 19.28 12.70
CA GLU A 86 25.85 18.61 13.24
C GLU A 86 25.89 17.10 12.97
N LEU A 87 26.33 16.69 11.77
CA LEU A 87 26.45 15.28 11.41
C LEU A 87 27.48 14.57 12.27
N THR A 88 28.66 15.15 12.46
CA THR A 88 29.70 14.62 13.34
C THR A 88 29.19 14.47 14.76
N GLN A 89 28.50 15.49 15.30
CA GLN A 89 27.94 15.43 16.65
C GLN A 89 26.92 14.28 16.80
N LEU A 90 26.06 14.06 15.80
CA LEU A 90 25.04 13.01 15.83
C LEU A 90 25.62 11.59 15.64
N LEU A 91 26.80 11.47 15.05
CA LEU A 91 27.46 10.19 14.74
C LEU A 91 28.58 9.84 15.71
N THR A 92 28.91 10.74 16.64
CA THR A 92 29.87 10.50 17.72
C THR A 92 29.20 9.78 18.88
N GLY A 93 29.86 8.77 19.43
CA GLY A 93 29.33 8.01 20.57
C GLY A 93 30.37 7.18 21.30
N ASN A 94 29.95 6.58 22.40
CA ASN A 94 30.82 5.78 23.28
C ASN A 94 30.85 4.33 22.81
N TRP A 95 31.79 4.01 21.93
CA TRP A 95 31.89 2.70 21.32
C TRP A 95 32.44 1.64 22.29
N THR A 96 31.90 0.43 22.18
CA THR A 96 32.38 -0.75 22.92
C THR A 96 32.36 -1.99 22.01
N PRO A 97 33.23 -2.99 22.25
CA PRO A 97 33.24 -4.22 21.44
C PRO A 97 31.88 -4.93 21.39
N SER A 98 31.13 -4.94 22.49
CA SER A 98 29.80 -5.54 22.59
C SER A 98 28.76 -4.85 21.70
N ILE A 99 28.83 -3.53 21.57
CA ILE A 99 27.94 -2.75 20.70
C ILE A 99 28.28 -3.01 19.23
N ARG A 100 29.57 -3.01 18.90
CA ARG A 100 30.04 -3.31 17.54
C ARG A 100 29.58 -4.69 17.08
N LEU A 101 29.74 -5.71 17.93
CA LEU A 101 29.30 -7.07 17.63
C LEU A 101 27.78 -7.18 17.39
N GLN A 102 26.97 -6.45 18.16
CA GLN A 102 25.51 -6.42 17.98
C GLN A 102 25.11 -5.76 16.65
N VAL A 103 25.76 -4.66 16.28
CA VAL A 103 25.53 -3.97 15.00
C VAL A 103 25.97 -4.86 13.84
N GLN A 104 27.18 -5.44 13.89
CA GLN A 104 27.69 -6.38 12.90
C GLN A 104 26.76 -7.59 12.71
N SER A 105 26.32 -8.22 13.81
CA SER A 105 25.42 -9.38 13.76
C SER A 105 24.08 -9.04 13.11
N SER A 106 23.50 -7.89 13.49
CA SER A 106 22.22 -7.43 12.92
C SER A 106 22.37 -7.04 11.45
N TYR A 107 23.48 -6.41 11.08
CA TYR A 107 23.74 -5.99 9.70
C TYR A 107 24.00 -7.20 8.79
N ARG A 108 24.75 -8.21 9.26
CA ARG A 108 24.95 -9.48 8.55
C ARG A 108 23.61 -10.17 8.26
N LEU A 109 22.72 -10.25 9.26
CA LEU A 109 21.39 -10.85 9.08
C LEU A 109 20.52 -10.04 8.12
N TYR A 110 20.59 -8.70 8.20
CA TYR A 110 19.95 -7.83 7.22
C TYR A 110 20.44 -8.11 5.80
N GLN A 111 21.75 -8.23 5.58
CA GLN A 111 22.34 -8.54 4.28
C GLN A 111 21.89 -9.92 3.77
N ALA A 112 21.87 -10.94 4.63
CA ALA A 112 21.38 -12.27 4.28
C ALA A 112 19.91 -12.24 3.83
N VAL A 113 19.06 -11.49 4.55
CA VAL A 113 17.66 -11.28 4.16
C VAL A 113 17.54 -10.59 2.80
N GLN A 114 18.35 -9.56 2.52
CA GLN A 114 18.35 -8.89 1.21
C GLN A 114 18.79 -9.81 0.06
N ALA A 115 19.77 -10.68 0.32
CA ALA A 115 20.23 -11.68 -0.64
C ALA A 115 19.12 -12.71 -0.94
N GLU A 116 18.49 -13.25 0.10
CA GLU A 116 17.36 -14.18 -0.04
C GLU A 116 16.16 -13.56 -0.76
N MET A 117 15.84 -12.29 -0.49
CA MET A 117 14.80 -11.58 -1.25
C MET A 117 15.14 -11.47 -2.74
N THR A 118 16.42 -11.26 -3.08
CA THR A 118 16.86 -11.22 -4.48
C THR A 118 16.77 -12.60 -5.14
N ARG A 119 17.10 -13.67 -4.41
CA ARG A 119 16.94 -15.06 -4.86
C ARG A 119 15.48 -15.40 -5.12
N LEU A 120 14.58 -15.03 -4.20
CA LEU A 120 13.13 -15.23 -4.37
C LEU A 120 12.57 -14.40 -5.53
N ASP A 121 13.03 -13.17 -5.73
CA ASP A 121 12.63 -12.36 -6.89
C ASP A 121 13.06 -13.04 -8.20
N ALA A 122 14.27 -13.60 -8.28
CA ALA A 122 14.72 -14.34 -9.47
C ALA A 122 13.88 -15.61 -9.72
N GLU A 123 13.57 -16.38 -8.68
CA GLU A 123 12.73 -17.58 -8.82
C GLU A 123 11.29 -17.25 -9.21
N LEU A 124 10.72 -16.19 -8.64
CA LEU A 124 9.41 -15.69 -9.08
C LEU A 124 9.44 -15.30 -10.55
N ASP A 125 10.47 -14.58 -10.99
CA ASP A 125 10.62 -14.17 -12.39
C ASP A 125 10.71 -15.38 -13.34
N ARG A 126 11.45 -16.44 -12.95
CA ARG A 126 11.50 -17.71 -13.67
C ARG A 126 10.11 -18.35 -13.80
N LEU A 127 9.40 -18.50 -12.69
CA LEU A 127 8.05 -19.11 -12.66
C LEU A 127 7.05 -18.30 -13.50
N PHE A 128 7.09 -16.97 -13.40
CA PHE A 128 6.24 -16.11 -14.23
C PHE A 128 6.58 -16.21 -15.72
N THR A 129 7.87 -16.26 -16.06
CA THR A 129 8.32 -16.41 -17.46
C THR A 129 7.81 -17.71 -18.06
N GLU A 130 8.02 -18.83 -17.36
CA GLU A 130 7.56 -20.16 -17.79
C GLU A 130 6.03 -20.19 -17.95
N HIS A 131 5.31 -19.62 -16.98
CA HIS A 131 3.85 -19.60 -17.01
C HIS A 131 3.27 -18.69 -18.09
N THR A 132 3.97 -17.61 -18.47
CA THR A 132 3.48 -16.64 -19.47
C THR A 132 4.07 -16.84 -20.87
N GLN A 133 4.91 -17.86 -21.09
CA GLN A 133 5.62 -18.09 -22.35
C GLN A 133 4.69 -18.26 -23.57
N HIS A 134 3.50 -18.78 -23.34
CA HIS A 134 2.50 -19.03 -24.39
C HIS A 134 1.58 -17.83 -24.64
N LEU A 135 1.67 -16.79 -23.81
CA LEU A 135 0.86 -15.57 -23.93
C LEU A 135 1.60 -14.54 -24.77
N PRO A 136 0.87 -13.75 -25.60
CA PRO A 136 1.50 -12.71 -26.41
C PRO A 136 2.26 -11.73 -25.52
N ARG A 137 3.48 -11.37 -25.92
CA ARG A 137 4.30 -10.45 -25.15
C ARG A 137 3.63 -9.09 -25.07
N ALA A 138 3.37 -8.63 -23.85
CA ALA A 138 2.80 -7.32 -23.64
C ALA A 138 3.83 -6.22 -23.95
N GLU A 139 3.42 -5.18 -24.69
CA GLU A 139 4.28 -4.04 -24.97
C GLU A 139 4.72 -3.32 -23.70
N ALA A 140 5.99 -2.90 -23.68
CA ALA A 140 6.57 -2.14 -22.59
C ALA A 140 5.85 -0.80 -22.39
N THR A 141 5.58 -0.45 -21.13
CA THR A 141 4.94 0.81 -20.79
C THR A 141 5.90 1.98 -21.04
N LYS A 142 5.40 3.07 -21.66
CA LYS A 142 6.22 4.27 -21.94
C LYS A 142 6.60 5.06 -20.68
N LYS A 143 5.90 4.86 -19.55
CA LYS A 143 6.14 5.59 -18.30
C LYS A 143 7.04 4.77 -17.38
N LYS A 144 8.19 5.34 -17.00
CA LYS A 144 9.09 4.71 -16.00
C LYS A 144 8.33 4.53 -14.67
N PRO A 145 8.22 3.29 -14.16
CA PRO A 145 7.55 3.05 -12.89
C PRO A 145 8.32 3.74 -11.76
N ARG A 146 7.59 4.26 -10.77
CA ARG A 146 8.20 4.89 -9.59
C ARG A 146 8.97 3.82 -8.81
N LYS A 147 10.28 4.02 -8.63
CA LYS A 147 11.12 3.14 -7.82
C LYS A 147 10.70 3.26 -6.35
N HIS A 148 10.34 2.13 -5.73
CA HIS A 148 10.08 2.03 -4.30
C HIS A 148 11.11 1.11 -3.64
N ARG A 149 11.48 1.42 -2.40
CA ARG A 149 12.59 0.77 -1.66
C ARG A 149 12.58 -0.76 -1.67
N ASN A 150 11.40 -1.36 -1.56
CA ASN A 150 11.21 -2.82 -1.47
C ASN A 150 10.42 -3.39 -2.67
N ALA A 151 10.37 -2.66 -3.79
CA ALA A 151 9.67 -3.12 -4.98
C ALA A 151 10.30 -4.44 -5.49
N PRO A 152 9.48 -5.44 -5.88
CA PRO A 152 9.95 -6.60 -6.62
C PRO A 152 10.80 -6.19 -7.82
N LYS A 153 11.96 -6.85 -7.97
CA LYS A 153 12.82 -6.72 -9.15
C LYS A 153 12.22 -7.42 -10.37
N VAL A 154 11.24 -8.30 -10.15
CA VAL A 154 10.41 -8.99 -11.15
C VAL A 154 9.69 -8.01 -12.08
N ALA A 155 9.53 -8.38 -13.35
CA ALA A 155 8.76 -7.63 -14.36
C ALA A 155 7.23 -7.76 -14.17
N VAL A 156 6.74 -7.53 -12.94
CA VAL A 156 5.34 -7.77 -12.52
C VAL A 156 4.32 -7.08 -13.44
N GLU A 157 4.63 -5.89 -13.95
CA GLU A 157 3.77 -5.13 -14.85
C GLU A 157 3.52 -5.86 -16.18
N GLN A 158 4.57 -6.47 -16.75
CA GLN A 158 4.49 -7.23 -17.98
C GLN A 158 3.65 -8.49 -17.76
N TYR A 159 3.98 -9.29 -16.73
CA TYR A 159 3.25 -10.52 -16.43
C TYR A 159 1.78 -10.26 -16.09
N ALA A 160 1.49 -9.22 -15.32
CA ALA A 160 0.12 -8.84 -15.00
C ALA A 160 -0.68 -8.47 -16.26
N ARG A 161 -0.07 -7.77 -17.23
CA ARG A 161 -0.75 -7.42 -18.48
C ARG A 161 -0.99 -8.65 -19.36
N GLN A 162 -0.03 -9.58 -19.41
CA GLN A 162 -0.19 -10.84 -20.14
C GLN A 162 -1.30 -11.71 -19.53
N MET A 163 -1.29 -11.89 -18.21
CA MET A 163 -2.22 -12.80 -17.52
C MET A 163 -3.61 -12.21 -17.29
N LEU A 164 -3.70 -10.91 -16.95
CA LEU A 164 -4.95 -10.27 -16.53
C LEU A 164 -5.58 -9.40 -17.62
N GLY A 165 -4.87 -9.13 -18.72
CA GLY A 165 -5.34 -8.29 -19.82
C GLY A 165 -5.49 -6.79 -19.49
N VAL A 166 -5.24 -6.38 -18.24
CA VAL A 166 -5.42 -4.99 -17.78
C VAL A 166 -4.19 -4.46 -17.05
N ASN A 167 -3.92 -3.16 -17.21
CA ASN A 167 -2.81 -2.50 -16.53
C ASN A 167 -3.24 -1.94 -15.17
N LEU A 168 -3.11 -2.75 -14.12
CA LEU A 168 -3.44 -2.32 -12.75
C LEU A 168 -2.50 -1.24 -12.20
N HIS A 169 -1.33 -1.01 -12.81
CA HIS A 169 -0.40 0.02 -12.38
C HIS A 169 -0.92 1.45 -12.63
N GLU A 170 -1.90 1.62 -13.52
CA GLU A 170 -2.56 2.90 -13.79
C GLU A 170 -3.36 3.42 -12.60
N ILE A 171 -3.81 2.52 -11.71
CA ILE A 171 -4.53 2.91 -10.50
C ILE A 171 -3.55 3.63 -9.55
N PRO A 172 -3.85 4.86 -9.11
CA PRO A 172 -3.00 5.58 -8.16
C PRO A 172 -2.69 4.75 -6.92
N GLY A 173 -1.40 4.54 -6.65
CA GLY A 173 -0.91 3.85 -5.46
C GLY A 173 -0.76 2.33 -5.62
N PHE A 174 -1.26 1.73 -6.71
CA PHE A 174 -0.97 0.33 -7.03
C PHE A 174 0.46 0.20 -7.55
N GLY A 175 1.36 -0.31 -6.71
CA GLY A 175 2.73 -0.65 -7.11
C GLY A 175 2.92 -2.14 -7.39
N ARG A 176 4.14 -2.51 -7.82
CA ARG A 176 4.54 -3.89 -8.13
C ARG A 176 4.22 -4.88 -7.02
N THR A 177 4.50 -4.55 -5.76
CA THR A 177 4.18 -5.40 -4.60
C THR A 177 2.68 -5.70 -4.51
N ALA A 178 1.84 -4.68 -4.76
CA ALA A 178 0.39 -4.83 -4.67
C ALA A 178 -0.16 -5.74 -5.77
N ILE A 179 0.36 -5.59 -6.99
CA ILE A 179 0.00 -6.42 -8.14
C ILE A 179 0.49 -7.86 -7.93
N LEU A 180 1.73 -8.06 -7.49
CA LEU A 180 2.29 -9.39 -7.20
C LEU A 180 1.48 -10.12 -6.11
N THR A 181 1.11 -9.41 -5.04
CA THR A 181 0.27 -9.98 -3.98
C THR A 181 -1.11 -10.34 -4.52
N LEU A 182 -1.70 -9.48 -5.35
CA LEU A 182 -2.98 -9.74 -5.99
C LEU A 182 -2.92 -11.00 -6.87
N MET A 183 -1.91 -11.12 -7.74
CA MET A 183 -1.73 -12.28 -8.62
C MET A 183 -1.56 -13.57 -7.81
N SER A 184 -0.79 -13.55 -6.72
CA SER A 184 -0.58 -14.76 -5.90
C SER A 184 -1.81 -15.19 -5.07
N GLU A 185 -2.68 -14.26 -4.68
CA GLU A 185 -3.83 -14.52 -3.82
C GLU A 185 -5.14 -14.67 -4.62
N VAL A 186 -5.24 -13.99 -5.76
CA VAL A 186 -6.39 -14.04 -6.66
C VAL A 186 -6.17 -15.00 -7.82
N GLY A 187 -4.96 -15.12 -8.35
CA GLY A 187 -4.72 -15.85 -9.58
C GLY A 187 -5.21 -15.09 -10.81
N GLU A 188 -5.38 -15.82 -11.90
CA GLU A 188 -5.76 -15.31 -13.22
C GLU A 188 -7.22 -14.87 -13.28
N SER A 189 -8.13 -15.69 -12.74
CA SER A 189 -9.56 -15.46 -12.91
C SER A 189 -10.23 -14.85 -11.68
N ILE A 190 -10.64 -13.59 -11.82
CA ILE A 190 -11.51 -12.93 -10.83
C ILE A 190 -12.95 -13.49 -10.86
N HIS A 191 -13.32 -14.29 -11.86
CA HIS A 191 -14.70 -14.75 -12.10
C HIS A 191 -15.24 -15.70 -11.02
N ARG A 192 -14.38 -16.26 -10.18
CA ARG A 192 -14.80 -17.00 -8.98
C ARG A 192 -15.66 -16.17 -8.02
N PHE A 193 -15.63 -14.84 -8.15
CA PHE A 193 -16.47 -13.93 -7.39
C PHE A 193 -17.63 -13.43 -8.27
N ASN A 194 -18.85 -13.77 -7.88
CA ASN A 194 -20.07 -13.38 -8.61
C ASN A 194 -20.32 -11.86 -8.65
N SER A 195 -19.69 -11.08 -7.75
CA SER A 195 -19.82 -9.62 -7.74
C SER A 195 -18.65 -8.93 -7.05
N ALA A 196 -18.49 -7.63 -7.33
CA ALA A 196 -17.55 -6.77 -6.61
C ALA A 196 -17.81 -6.75 -5.09
N LYS A 197 -19.07 -6.89 -4.67
CA LYS A 197 -19.46 -7.00 -3.26
C LYS A 197 -18.97 -8.31 -2.65
N ALA A 198 -19.03 -9.42 -3.39
CA ALA A 198 -18.50 -10.70 -2.96
C ALA A 198 -16.96 -10.64 -2.81
N PHE A 199 -16.27 -10.02 -3.77
CA PHE A 199 -14.82 -9.81 -3.68
C PHE A 199 -14.43 -8.93 -2.48
N ALA A 200 -15.10 -7.79 -2.27
CA ALA A 200 -14.86 -6.93 -1.12
C ALA A 200 -15.19 -7.62 0.22
N LYS A 201 -16.20 -8.50 0.25
CA LYS A 201 -16.52 -9.32 1.43
C LYS A 201 -15.43 -10.34 1.71
N TRP A 202 -14.92 -11.01 0.68
CA TRP A 202 -13.81 -11.96 0.80
C TRP A 202 -12.53 -11.28 1.32
N LEU A 203 -12.25 -10.04 0.90
CA LEU A 203 -11.16 -9.22 1.45
C LEU A 203 -11.42 -8.70 2.88
N GLY A 204 -12.63 -8.87 3.43
CA GLY A 204 -12.97 -8.37 4.77
C GLY A 204 -13.17 -6.86 4.82
N PHE A 205 -13.55 -6.21 3.72
CA PHE A 205 -13.88 -4.78 3.69
C PHE A 205 -15.36 -4.47 3.93
N THR A 206 -16.16 -5.50 4.20
CA THR A 206 -17.56 -5.36 4.59
C THR A 206 -17.74 -5.72 6.07
N PRO A 207 -18.51 -4.94 6.85
CA PRO A 207 -18.84 -5.33 8.22
C PRO A 207 -19.46 -6.73 8.26
N ASN A 208 -19.05 -7.54 9.23
CA ASN A 208 -19.65 -8.83 9.49
C ASN A 208 -20.60 -8.70 10.68
N ASN A 209 -21.87 -8.43 10.39
CA ASN A 209 -22.90 -8.32 11.41
C ASN A 209 -23.40 -9.72 11.76
N LYS A 210 -22.96 -10.27 12.90
CA LYS A 210 -23.56 -11.47 13.48
C LYS A 210 -24.79 -11.03 14.26
N ALA A 211 -25.97 -11.46 13.84
CA ALA A 211 -27.22 -11.20 14.54
C ALA A 211 -27.97 -12.50 14.80
N SER A 212 -28.62 -12.60 15.96
CA SER A 212 -29.51 -13.70 16.33
C SER A 212 -30.69 -13.13 17.13
N GLY A 213 -31.90 -13.65 16.93
CA GLY A 213 -33.11 -13.17 17.61
C GLY A 213 -33.35 -11.66 17.48
N GLY A 214 -33.03 -11.06 16.33
CA GLY A 214 -33.16 -9.62 16.10
C GLY A 214 -32.09 -8.73 16.76
N LYS A 215 -31.20 -9.30 17.59
CA LYS A 215 -30.12 -8.56 18.27
C LYS A 215 -28.78 -8.73 17.55
N LEU A 216 -28.03 -7.64 17.47
CA LEU A 216 -26.68 -7.62 16.91
C LEU A 216 -25.67 -8.12 17.96
N LEU A 217 -25.13 -9.32 17.75
CA LEU A 217 -24.15 -9.96 18.63
C LEU A 217 -22.73 -9.45 18.38
N SER A 218 -22.35 -9.19 17.13
CA SER A 218 -21.01 -8.73 16.80
C SER A 218 -20.92 -8.01 15.46
N ARG A 219 -19.96 -7.09 15.35
CA ARG A 219 -19.59 -6.36 14.11
C ARG A 219 -18.12 -6.54 13.72
N LYS A 220 -17.41 -7.45 14.38
CA LYS A 220 -15.97 -7.61 14.19
C LYS A 220 -15.67 -8.03 12.75
N THR A 221 -14.64 -7.42 12.16
CA THR A 221 -14.19 -7.79 10.81
C THR A 221 -13.67 -9.23 10.81
N LEU A 222 -13.92 -9.98 9.74
CA LEU A 222 -13.42 -11.34 9.59
C LEU A 222 -11.88 -11.32 9.56
N LYS A 223 -11.27 -12.27 10.27
CA LYS A 223 -9.83 -12.54 10.12
C LYS A 223 -9.61 -13.19 8.75
N ASN A 224 -8.70 -12.65 7.97
CA ASN A 224 -8.30 -13.22 6.68
C ASN A 224 -6.89 -13.78 6.80
N LYS A 225 -6.65 -14.97 6.23
CA LYS A 225 -5.32 -15.59 6.16
C LYS A 225 -4.43 -14.95 5.09
N SER A 226 -5.04 -14.25 4.13
CA SER A 226 -4.35 -13.54 3.06
C SER A 226 -3.84 -12.18 3.54
N ASN A 227 -2.66 -11.77 3.05
CA ASN A 227 -2.11 -10.43 3.25
C ASN A 227 -2.68 -9.39 2.26
N LEU A 228 -3.48 -9.82 1.28
CA LEU A 228 -4.07 -8.95 0.27
C LEU A 228 -4.92 -7.81 0.88
N PRO A 229 -5.77 -8.02 1.91
CA PRO A 229 -6.49 -6.92 2.55
C PRO A 229 -5.58 -5.84 3.15
N ASN A 230 -4.44 -6.22 3.74
CA ASN A 230 -3.47 -5.28 4.28
C ASN A 230 -2.77 -4.51 3.15
N THR A 231 -2.46 -5.19 2.05
CA THR A 231 -1.90 -4.58 0.84
C THR A 231 -2.83 -3.49 0.29
N PHE A 232 -4.13 -3.78 0.13
CA PHE A 232 -5.12 -2.78 -0.28
C PHE A 232 -5.23 -1.59 0.70
N ARG A 233 -5.08 -1.84 2.01
CA ARG A 233 -5.04 -0.75 3.02
C ARG A 233 -3.76 0.09 2.91
N GLN A 234 -2.61 -0.52 2.63
CA GLN A 234 -1.35 0.20 2.39
C GLN A 234 -1.44 1.07 1.14
N VAL A 235 -1.99 0.54 0.05
CA VAL A 235 -2.29 1.32 -1.18
C VAL A 235 -3.22 2.49 -0.85
N ALA A 236 -4.32 2.25 -0.14
CA ALA A 236 -5.24 3.31 0.29
C ALA A 236 -4.57 4.38 1.18
N ASN A 237 -3.65 3.97 2.06
CA ASN A 237 -2.89 4.90 2.90
C ASN A 237 -1.88 5.72 2.07
N SER A 238 -1.25 5.10 1.07
CA SER A 238 -0.38 5.80 0.11
C SER A 238 -1.17 6.87 -0.66
N ILE A 239 -2.36 6.53 -1.16
CA ILE A 239 -3.29 7.51 -1.78
C ILE A 239 -3.56 8.67 -0.81
N GLY A 240 -3.85 8.38 0.45
CA GLY A 240 -4.09 9.40 1.47
C GLY A 240 -2.89 10.34 1.75
N ASN A 241 -1.69 9.97 1.31
CA ASN A 241 -0.46 10.78 1.44
C ASN A 241 -0.05 11.46 0.14
N MET A 242 -0.77 11.24 -0.97
CA MET A 242 -0.48 11.91 -2.23
C MET A 242 -0.79 13.40 -2.14
N LYS A 243 0.11 14.22 -2.69
CA LYS A 243 -0.07 15.67 -2.81
C LYS A 243 -1.04 15.98 -3.95
N ASP A 244 -0.82 15.35 -5.10
CA ASP A 244 -1.60 15.51 -6.32
C ASP A 244 -3.08 15.16 -6.08
N SER A 245 -3.97 16.06 -6.53
CA SER A 245 -5.40 15.85 -6.46
C SER A 245 -5.82 14.81 -7.49
N ASN A 246 -6.55 13.79 -7.06
CA ASN A 246 -7.21 12.83 -7.94
C ASN A 246 -8.52 12.35 -7.29
N PRO A 247 -9.43 11.69 -8.04
CA PRO A 247 -10.74 11.29 -7.52
C PRO A 247 -10.68 10.37 -6.29
N LEU A 248 -9.63 9.55 -6.17
CA LEU A 248 -9.41 8.65 -5.03
C LEU A 248 -8.89 9.42 -3.80
N VAL A 249 -7.98 10.37 -3.98
CA VAL A 249 -7.48 11.28 -2.93
C VAL A 249 -8.63 12.12 -2.39
N ASN A 250 -9.46 12.69 -3.26
CA ASN A 250 -10.62 13.49 -2.88
C ASN A 250 -11.65 12.67 -2.10
N PHE A 251 -11.87 11.41 -2.51
CA PHE A 251 -12.69 10.48 -1.74
C PHE A 251 -12.07 10.19 -0.36
N PHE A 252 -10.77 9.90 -0.29
CA PHE A 252 -10.07 9.62 0.97
C PHE A 252 -10.16 10.80 1.94
N ARG A 253 -9.81 12.01 1.49
CA ARG A 253 -9.82 13.24 2.29
C ARG A 253 -11.22 13.53 2.86
N ARG A 254 -12.26 13.38 2.03
CA ARG A 254 -13.66 13.56 2.45
C ARG A 254 -14.09 12.59 3.54
N VAL A 255 -13.75 11.30 3.40
CA VAL A 255 -14.09 10.29 4.41
C VAL A 255 -13.25 10.48 5.68
N ALA A 256 -11.98 10.89 5.53
CA ALA A 256 -11.09 11.17 6.65
C ALA A 256 -11.62 12.34 7.49
N PHE A 257 -12.04 13.42 6.83
CA PHE A 257 -12.64 14.60 7.45
C PHE A 257 -13.93 14.28 8.21
N LYS A 258 -14.85 13.52 7.59
CA LYS A 258 -16.15 13.18 8.22
C LYS A 258 -16.02 12.17 9.37
N SER A 259 -14.96 11.38 9.42
CA SER A 259 -14.89 10.24 10.33
C SER A 259 -13.51 10.11 10.96
N SER A 260 -12.59 9.42 10.29
CA SER A 260 -11.20 9.32 10.76
C SER A 260 -10.32 8.73 9.67
N ARG A 261 -9.01 8.94 9.78
CA ARG A 261 -8.03 8.36 8.85
C ARG A 261 -8.15 6.84 8.74
N LYS A 262 -8.27 6.13 9.88
CA LYS A 262 -8.41 4.65 9.89
C LYS A 262 -9.66 4.18 9.14
N LYS A 263 -10.79 4.88 9.32
CA LYS A 263 -12.04 4.59 8.59
C LYS A 263 -11.90 4.92 7.10
N ALA A 264 -11.23 6.02 6.75
CA ALA A 264 -10.95 6.41 5.38
C ALA A 264 -10.07 5.41 4.63
N ILE A 265 -9.03 4.86 5.28
CA ILE A 265 -8.19 3.80 4.73
C ILE A 265 -9.05 2.59 4.35
N THR A 266 -9.89 2.11 5.26
CA THR A 266 -10.73 0.93 5.00
C THR A 266 -11.79 1.20 3.92
N ALA A 267 -12.43 2.38 3.94
CA ALA A 267 -13.41 2.75 2.93
C ALA A 267 -12.78 2.89 1.53
N THR A 268 -11.58 3.45 1.45
CA THR A 268 -10.82 3.61 0.20
C THR A 268 -10.32 2.26 -0.30
N ALA A 269 -9.83 1.39 0.58
CA ALA A 269 -9.48 0.01 0.24
C ALA A 269 -10.68 -0.77 -0.34
N ARG A 270 -11.89 -0.59 0.22
CA ARG A 270 -13.12 -1.13 -0.37
C ARG A 270 -13.39 -0.57 -1.77
N LYS A 271 -13.24 0.74 -1.97
CA LYS A 271 -13.43 1.40 -3.27
C LYS A 271 -12.44 0.86 -4.31
N LEU A 272 -11.18 0.67 -3.92
CA LEU A 272 -10.15 0.04 -4.73
C LEU A 272 -10.48 -1.41 -5.08
N ALA A 273 -10.98 -2.20 -4.13
CA ALA A 273 -11.38 -3.58 -4.40
C ALA A 273 -12.49 -3.67 -5.45
N VAL A 274 -13.48 -2.77 -5.39
CA VAL A 274 -14.54 -2.69 -6.41
C VAL A 274 -13.95 -2.27 -7.76
N LEU A 275 -13.06 -1.28 -7.78
CA LEU A 275 -12.40 -0.82 -9.00
C LEU A 275 -11.61 -1.95 -9.68
N VAL A 276 -10.72 -2.61 -8.94
CA VAL A 276 -9.91 -3.74 -9.43
C VAL A 276 -10.80 -4.87 -9.95
N TYR A 277 -11.87 -5.22 -9.22
CA TYR A 277 -12.82 -6.23 -9.69
C TYR A 277 -13.47 -5.83 -11.02
N THR A 278 -13.93 -4.59 -11.16
CA THR A 278 -14.59 -4.11 -12.38
C THR A 278 -13.62 -4.08 -13.56
N MET A 279 -12.40 -3.60 -13.35
CA MET A 279 -11.35 -3.61 -14.38
C MET A 279 -11.08 -5.05 -14.86
N LEU A 280 -10.85 -5.99 -13.94
CA LEU A 280 -10.58 -7.39 -14.28
C LEU A 280 -11.79 -8.11 -14.89
N LYS A 281 -13.01 -7.80 -14.44
CA LYS A 281 -14.22 -8.46 -14.93
C LYS A 281 -14.61 -7.98 -16.34
N ARG A 282 -14.32 -6.72 -16.67
CA ARG A 282 -14.70 -6.10 -17.95
C ARG A 282 -13.54 -5.99 -18.95
N GLY A 283 -12.30 -6.17 -18.52
CA GLY A 283 -11.12 -5.91 -19.36
C GLY A 283 -10.91 -4.43 -19.67
N GLU A 284 -11.51 -3.51 -18.90
CA GLU A 284 -11.42 -2.07 -19.14
C GLU A 284 -10.20 -1.45 -18.44
N ALA A 285 -9.55 -0.50 -19.10
CA ALA A 285 -8.47 0.30 -18.53
C ALA A 285 -8.96 1.21 -17.38
N TYR A 286 -8.02 1.75 -16.60
CA TYR A 286 -8.36 2.63 -15.49
C TYR A 286 -8.88 3.97 -16.01
N GLN A 287 -10.13 4.31 -15.67
CA GLN A 287 -10.76 5.57 -16.06
C GLN A 287 -11.05 6.43 -14.82
N PRO A 288 -10.24 7.47 -14.54
CA PRO A 288 -10.44 8.37 -13.41
C PRO A 288 -11.81 9.06 -13.41
N GLU A 289 -12.31 9.45 -14.58
CA GLU A 289 -13.56 10.20 -14.77
C GLU A 289 -14.77 9.46 -14.18
N LYS A 290 -14.85 8.14 -14.38
CA LYS A 290 -15.91 7.29 -13.80
C LYS A 290 -15.93 7.29 -12.26
N LEU A 291 -14.85 7.72 -11.60
CA LEU A 291 -14.76 7.79 -10.14
C LEU A 291 -15.12 9.15 -9.56
N GLU A 292 -15.18 10.17 -10.42
CA GLU A 292 -15.66 11.48 -10.04
C GLU A 292 -17.14 11.39 -9.72
N ARG A 293 -17.56 12.25 -8.78
CA ARG A 293 -18.98 12.37 -8.50
C ARG A 293 -19.52 13.32 -9.52
N ASP A 294 -20.38 12.81 -10.38
CA ASP A 294 -21.30 13.64 -11.15
C ASP A 294 -22.07 14.54 -10.18
N GLN A 295 -21.81 15.85 -10.26
CA GLN A 295 -22.40 16.84 -9.36
C GLN A 295 -23.93 16.88 -9.52
N GLU A 296 -24.42 16.60 -10.73
CA GLU A 296 -25.84 16.53 -11.05
C GLU A 296 -26.49 15.37 -10.28
N GLN A 297 -25.87 14.18 -10.29
CA GLN A 297 -26.34 13.04 -9.50
C GLN A 297 -26.31 13.31 -8.00
N VAL A 298 -25.29 14.01 -7.49
CA VAL A 298 -25.22 14.42 -6.08
C VAL A 298 -26.36 15.35 -5.72
N LYS A 299 -26.65 16.35 -6.57
CA LYS A 299 -27.76 17.29 -6.41
C LYS A 299 -29.10 16.55 -6.39
N VAL A 300 -29.34 15.66 -7.34
CA VAL A 300 -30.56 14.83 -7.38
C VAL A 300 -30.72 13.98 -6.12
N MET A 301 -29.64 13.35 -5.63
CA MET A 301 -29.67 12.59 -4.38
C MET A 301 -29.95 13.47 -3.15
N GLN A 302 -29.40 14.68 -3.10
CA GLN A 302 -29.67 15.64 -2.03
C GLN A 302 -31.13 16.10 -2.05
N ILE A 303 -31.68 16.44 -3.23
CA ILE A 303 -33.09 16.80 -3.40
C ILE A 303 -33.98 15.67 -2.89
N ARG A 304 -33.72 14.41 -3.28
CA ARG A 304 -34.48 13.25 -2.78
C ARG A 304 -34.42 13.13 -1.26
N LYS A 305 -33.25 13.36 -0.66
CA LYS A 305 -33.06 13.32 0.79
C LYS A 305 -33.80 14.45 1.51
N ILE A 306 -33.76 15.67 0.95
CA ILE A 306 -34.47 16.84 1.48
C ILE A 306 -35.98 16.56 1.44
N LYS A 307 -36.53 16.14 0.29
CA LYS A 307 -37.95 15.76 0.16
C LYS A 307 -38.37 14.73 1.22
N LYS A 308 -37.57 13.68 1.41
CA LYS A 308 -37.83 12.66 2.44
C LYS A 308 -37.81 13.25 3.86
N ASN A 309 -36.89 14.17 4.15
CA ASN A 309 -36.80 14.81 5.45
C ASN A 309 -37.95 15.79 5.70
N LEU A 310 -38.34 16.60 4.70
CA LEU A 310 -39.50 17.50 4.79
C LEU A 310 -40.75 16.71 5.17
N HIS A 311 -41.01 15.61 4.46
CA HIS A 311 -42.12 14.72 4.79
C HIS A 311 -41.98 14.07 6.17
N LYS A 312 -40.77 13.66 6.57
CA LYS A 312 -40.53 13.04 7.88
C LYS A 312 -40.85 13.98 9.06
N PHE A 313 -40.56 15.27 8.89
CA PHE A 313 -40.73 16.28 9.93
C PHE A 313 -42.01 17.13 9.76
N GLY A 314 -42.84 16.85 8.74
CA GLY A 314 -44.06 17.62 8.47
C GLY A 314 -43.81 19.07 8.05
N ILE A 315 -42.61 19.39 7.55
CA ILE A 315 -42.22 20.76 7.22
C ILE A 315 -42.83 21.12 5.86
N SER A 316 -43.68 22.14 5.85
CA SER A 316 -44.28 22.71 4.65
C SER A 316 -43.38 23.79 4.03
N ILE A 317 -43.71 24.24 2.82
CA ILE A 317 -42.99 25.32 2.13
C ILE A 317 -43.11 26.65 2.91
N GLN A 318 -44.24 26.84 3.62
CA GLN A 318 -44.51 28.03 4.44
C GLN A 318 -43.59 28.07 5.67
N ASP A 319 -43.35 26.92 6.30
CA ASP A 319 -42.44 26.80 7.46
C ASP A 319 -40.97 27.08 7.09
N LEU A 320 -40.61 26.93 5.82
CA LEU A 320 -39.28 27.26 5.30
C LEU A 320 -39.09 28.76 5.02
N GLY A 321 -40.16 29.56 5.12
CA GLY A 321 -40.13 30.98 4.75
C GLY A 321 -39.86 31.21 3.26
N TRP A 322 -40.11 30.19 2.41
CA TRP A 322 -39.95 30.32 0.97
C TRP A 322 -41.20 30.96 0.38
N THR A 323 -41.12 32.23 0.03
CA THR A 323 -42.10 32.88 -0.83
C THR A 323 -41.92 32.30 -2.23
N VAL A 324 -42.78 31.35 -2.60
CA VAL A 324 -42.89 30.90 -3.98
C VAL A 324 -43.51 32.05 -4.76
N ASP A 325 -42.66 32.90 -5.36
CA ASP A 325 -43.10 33.82 -6.40
C ASP A 325 -43.56 32.96 -7.58
N PHE A 326 -44.85 32.68 -7.64
CA PHE A 326 -45.49 32.24 -8.86
C PHE A 326 -45.52 33.43 -9.82
N GLN A 327 -44.38 33.74 -10.45
CA GLN A 327 -44.42 34.46 -11.71
C GLN A 327 -45.02 33.51 -12.75
N THR A 328 -46.35 33.60 -12.87
CA THR A 328 -47.08 33.19 -14.06
C THR A 328 -46.48 33.91 -15.27
N ALA A 329 -45.87 33.14 -16.16
CA ALA A 329 -45.69 33.47 -17.57
C ALA A 329 -45.87 32.18 -18.38
#